data_AF-A0A7S0R5P4-F1
#
_entry.id   AF-A0A7S0R5P4-F1
#
_cell.length_a   1.000
_cell.length_b   1.000
_cell.length_c   1.000
_cell.angle_alpha   90.00
_cell.angle_beta   90.00
_cell.angle_gamma   90.00
#
_symmetry.space_group_name_H-M   'P 1'
#
loop_
_entity.id
_entity.type
_entity.pdbx_description
1 polymer ?
#
loop_
_entity_poly.entity_id
_entity_poly.type
_entity_poly.pdbx_seq_one_letter_code
_entity_poly.pdbx_strand_id
1 'polypeptide(L)'
;QDINLAASCMRLLEAHLDEWGDHDGKGPSAVVKELSEAQAATWVTSLFLFSLVWSVGGNTDDEGRRRFDVALRRVLANDPPPELKHFITHPPVKVSQPFPEGKTVYEWLFDKERGKWVAWMDTLGGHKPLDPEAEYTTIIVPTVDTVRYSYLLTALVTHHMHTLFVGPTGTGKTVYIKAA
;
A
#
# COMPACT_ATOMS: atom_id res chain seq x y z
N GLN A 1 -15.65 8.08 -13.60
CA GLN A 1 -14.67 7.01 -13.26
C GLN A 1 -13.64 7.52 -12.27
N ASP A 2 -13.09 8.73 -12.48
CA ASP A 2 -11.97 9.28 -11.70
C ASP A 2 -12.27 9.55 -10.21
N ILE A 3 -13.50 9.95 -9.88
CA ILE A 3 -13.95 10.14 -8.49
C ILE A 3 -13.76 8.86 -7.66
N ASN A 4 -13.94 7.68 -8.27
CA ASN A 4 -13.78 6.42 -7.56
C ASN A 4 -12.30 6.11 -7.26
N LEU A 5 -11.37 6.56 -8.10
CA LEU A 5 -9.94 6.40 -7.88
C LEU A 5 -9.47 7.27 -6.71
N ALA A 6 -9.88 8.55 -6.71
CA ALA A 6 -9.60 9.46 -5.60
C ALA A 6 -10.24 8.96 -4.30
N ALA A 7 -11.50 8.52 -4.35
CA ALA A 7 -12.17 7.93 -3.20
C ALA A 7 -11.43 6.67 -2.71
N SER A 8 -11.02 5.76 -3.60
CA SER A 8 -10.25 4.57 -3.22
C SER A 8 -8.93 4.92 -2.55
N CYS A 9 -8.22 5.95 -3.05
CA CYS A 9 -6.99 6.44 -2.43
C CYS A 9 -7.22 6.95 -1.01
N MET A 10 -8.23 7.81 -0.84
CA MET A 10 -8.55 8.40 0.47
C MET A 10 -8.99 7.34 1.48
N ARG A 11 -9.83 6.40 1.05
CA ARG A 11 -10.30 5.29 1.89
C ARG A 11 -9.17 4.37 2.35
N LEU A 12 -8.24 4.05 1.44
CA LEU A 12 -7.06 3.25 1.78
C LEU A 12 -6.14 4.01 2.73
N LEU A 13 -5.97 5.32 2.53
CA LEU A 13 -5.20 6.17 3.44
C LEU A 13 -5.85 6.26 4.83
N GLU A 14 -7.17 6.46 4.90
CA GLU A 14 -7.92 6.50 6.16
C GLU A 14 -7.76 5.20 6.94
N ALA A 15 -7.90 4.05 6.28
CA ALA A 15 -7.65 2.74 6.90
C ALA A 15 -6.22 2.63 7.47
N HIS A 16 -5.22 3.16 6.75
CA HIS A 16 -3.84 3.17 7.25
C HIS A 16 -3.59 4.21 8.35
N LEU A 17 -4.41 5.26 8.46
CA LEU A 17 -4.29 6.29 9.49
C LEU A 17 -5.25 6.08 10.67
N ASP A 18 -5.90 4.92 10.76
CA ASP A 18 -6.91 4.63 11.77
C ASP A 18 -6.42 4.87 13.20
N GLU A 19 -5.13 4.60 13.48
CA GLU A 19 -4.50 4.84 14.78
C GLU A 19 -4.37 6.33 15.17
N TRP A 20 -4.53 7.25 14.24
CA TRP A 20 -4.67 8.69 14.51
C TRP A 20 -6.12 9.10 14.84
N GLY A 21 -7.09 8.23 14.51
CA GLY A 21 -8.50 8.47 14.76
C GLY A 21 -8.83 8.54 16.25
N ASP A 22 -9.88 9.28 16.58
CA ASP A 22 -10.46 9.27 17.91
C ASP A 22 -11.49 8.15 18.02
N HIS A 23 -11.03 6.98 18.49
CA HIS A 23 -11.88 5.83 18.74
C HIS A 23 -12.41 5.87 20.17
N ASP A 24 -13.73 5.98 20.31
CA ASP A 24 -14.44 5.99 21.60
C ASP A 24 -13.98 7.09 22.59
N GLY A 25 -13.55 8.25 22.08
CA GLY A 25 -13.11 9.39 22.91
C GLY A 25 -11.73 9.21 23.56
N LYS A 26 -10.94 8.22 23.11
CA LYS A 26 -9.59 7.93 23.61
C LYS A 26 -8.49 8.71 22.88
N GLY A 27 -8.85 9.41 21.81
CA GLY A 27 -7.93 10.10 20.91
C GLY A 27 -6.97 9.13 20.21
N PRO A 28 -5.87 9.65 19.62
CA PRO A 28 -4.89 8.84 18.93
C PRO A 28 -4.27 7.74 19.80
N SER A 29 -3.80 6.68 19.15
CA SER A 29 -3.08 5.58 19.82
C SER A 29 -1.82 6.08 20.55
N ALA A 30 -1.34 5.30 21.52
CA ALA A 30 -0.12 5.65 22.26
C ALA A 30 1.09 5.80 21.33
N VAL A 31 1.21 4.93 20.32
CA VAL A 31 2.28 4.97 19.31
C VAL A 31 2.29 6.31 18.59
N VAL A 32 1.12 6.78 18.14
CA VAL A 32 1.00 8.08 17.46
C VAL A 32 1.38 9.24 18.37
N LYS A 33 0.98 9.20 19.64
CA LYS A 33 1.29 10.24 20.64
C LYS A 33 2.79 10.36 20.93
N GLU A 34 3.55 9.30 20.71
CA GLU A 34 5.00 9.27 20.92
C GLU A 34 5.82 9.66 19.68
N LEU A 35 5.19 9.79 18.50
CA LEU A 35 5.88 10.19 17.28
C LEU A 35 6.34 11.65 17.36
N SER A 36 7.60 11.90 17.00
CA SER A 36 8.03 13.27 16.68
C SER A 36 7.32 13.80 15.42
N GLU A 37 7.25 15.12 15.27
CA GLU A 37 6.64 15.76 14.11
C GLU A 37 7.24 15.27 12.78
N ALA A 38 8.56 15.07 12.75
CA ALA A 38 9.26 14.54 11.57
C ALA A 38 8.88 13.08 11.26
N GLN A 39 8.68 12.25 12.28
CA GLN A 39 8.23 10.86 12.10
C GLN A 39 6.78 10.81 11.64
N ALA A 40 5.89 11.61 12.25
CA ALA A 40 4.50 11.73 11.84
C ALA A 40 4.37 12.20 10.37
N ALA A 41 5.12 13.23 9.98
CA ALA A 41 5.16 13.70 8.59
C ALA A 41 5.67 12.62 7.62
N THR A 42 6.67 11.84 8.04
CA THR A 42 7.20 10.72 7.25
C THR A 42 6.16 9.61 7.08
N TRP A 43 5.43 9.25 8.13
CA TRP A 43 4.36 8.24 8.04
C TRP A 43 3.24 8.72 7.13
N VAL A 44 2.69 9.92 7.37
CA VAL A 44 1.58 10.45 6.56
C VAL A 44 1.96 10.53 5.08
N THR A 45 3.17 11.02 4.77
CA THR A 45 3.66 11.10 3.39
C THR A 45 3.81 9.71 2.77
N SER A 46 4.41 8.76 3.49
CA SER A 46 4.68 7.42 2.95
C SER A 46 3.42 6.59 2.79
N LEU A 47 2.47 6.70 3.73
CA LEU A 47 1.16 6.06 3.66
C LEU A 47 0.31 6.66 2.54
N PHE A 48 0.37 7.97 2.31
CA PHE A 48 -0.27 8.58 1.15
C PHE A 48 0.31 8.04 -0.17
N LEU A 49 1.63 7.96 -0.29
CA LEU A 49 2.28 7.40 -1.49
C LEU A 49 1.92 5.92 -1.70
N PHE A 50 1.89 5.12 -0.64
CA PHE A 50 1.43 3.73 -0.70
C PHE A 50 -0.01 3.65 -1.18
N SER A 51 -0.92 4.45 -0.60
CA SER A 51 -2.32 4.48 -1.00
C SER A 51 -2.51 4.91 -2.45
N LEU A 52 -1.72 5.87 -2.93
CA LEU A 52 -1.75 6.32 -4.32
C LEU A 52 -1.30 5.22 -5.30
N VAL A 53 -0.23 4.49 -4.97
CA VAL A 53 0.28 3.35 -5.76
C VAL A 53 -0.78 2.25 -5.87
N TRP A 54 -1.43 1.90 -4.76
CA TRP A 54 -2.38 0.79 -4.72
C TRP A 54 -3.83 1.16 -5.07
N SER A 55 -4.12 2.44 -5.29
CA SER A 55 -5.40 2.91 -5.82
C SER A 55 -5.27 3.32 -7.29
N VAL A 56 -4.71 4.50 -7.57
CA VAL A 56 -4.57 5.03 -8.93
C VAL A 56 -3.64 4.16 -9.75
N GLY A 57 -2.47 3.82 -9.20
CA GLY A 57 -1.49 2.96 -9.86
C GLY A 57 -1.87 1.47 -9.88
N GLY A 58 -2.87 1.05 -9.10
CA GLY A 58 -3.28 -0.36 -8.98
C GLY A 58 -4.20 -0.82 -10.12
N ASN A 59 -4.91 0.11 -10.75
CA ASN A 59 -5.97 -0.13 -11.74
C ASN A 59 -5.47 -0.23 -13.20
N THR A 60 -4.23 -0.67 -13.40
CA THR A 60 -3.60 -0.75 -14.72
C THR A 60 -2.86 -2.07 -14.90
N ASP A 61 -2.51 -2.40 -16.15
CA ASP A 61 -1.76 -3.59 -16.51
C ASP A 61 -0.27 -3.45 -16.19
N ASP A 62 0.53 -4.49 -16.44
CA ASP A 62 1.95 -4.49 -16.11
C ASP A 62 2.74 -3.36 -16.82
N GLU A 63 2.34 -2.99 -18.03
CA GLU A 63 2.97 -1.88 -18.75
C GLU A 63 2.59 -0.53 -18.14
N GLY A 64 1.31 -0.34 -17.82
CA GLY A 64 0.85 0.85 -17.11
C GLY A 64 1.49 0.98 -15.74
N ARG A 65 1.73 -0.13 -15.01
CA ARG A 65 2.44 -0.12 -13.72
C ARG A 65 3.88 0.35 -13.88
N ARG A 66 4.59 -0.10 -14.93
CA ARG A 66 5.94 0.40 -15.25
C ARG A 66 5.94 1.90 -15.55
N ARG A 67 5.00 2.36 -16.36
CA ARG A 67 4.85 3.79 -16.68
C ARG A 67 4.52 4.63 -15.44
N PHE A 68 3.65 4.12 -14.57
CA PHE A 68 3.27 4.77 -13.32
C PHE A 68 4.45 4.87 -12.35
N ASP A 69 5.22 3.80 -12.16
CA ASP A 69 6.44 3.79 -11.33
C ASP A 69 7.41 4.90 -11.76
N VAL A 70 7.72 4.97 -13.05
CA VAL A 70 8.62 6.00 -13.61
C VAL A 70 8.04 7.39 -13.42
N ALA A 71 6.76 7.60 -13.76
CA ALA A 71 6.12 8.91 -13.65
C ALA A 71 6.07 9.41 -12.20
N LEU A 72 5.69 8.54 -11.26
CA LEU A 72 5.62 8.88 -9.83
C LEU A 72 7.01 9.24 -9.31
N ARG A 73 8.03 8.41 -9.55
CA ARG A 73 9.41 8.69 -9.10
C ARG A 73 9.93 10.02 -9.64
N ARG A 74 9.63 10.32 -10.91
CA ARG A 74 9.97 11.60 -11.55
C ARG A 74 9.29 12.80 -10.89
N VAL A 75 8.00 12.69 -10.56
CA VAL A 75 7.28 13.72 -9.79
C VAL A 75 7.94 13.94 -8.42
N LEU A 76 8.26 12.86 -7.69
CA LEU A 76 8.90 12.95 -6.37
C LEU A 76 10.33 13.50 -6.44
N ALA A 77 11.03 13.32 -7.56
CA ALA A 77 12.34 13.89 -7.84
C ALA A 77 12.29 15.34 -8.36
N ASN A 78 11.11 15.97 -8.39
CA ASN A 78 10.89 17.30 -8.94
C ASN A 78 11.26 17.45 -10.43
N ASP A 79 11.14 16.36 -11.20
CA ASP A 79 11.23 16.35 -12.67
C ASP A 79 9.98 15.67 -13.26
N PRO A 80 8.78 16.22 -13.04
CA PRO A 80 7.55 15.60 -13.53
C PRO A 80 7.53 15.49 -15.06
N PRO A 81 6.92 14.42 -15.61
CA PRO A 81 6.66 14.32 -17.04
C PRO A 81 5.97 15.58 -17.60
N PRO A 82 6.25 16.02 -18.84
CA PRO A 82 5.66 17.22 -19.43
C PRO A 82 4.13 17.28 -19.31
N GLU A 83 3.47 16.15 -19.50
CA GLU A 83 2.02 15.98 -19.38
C GLU A 83 1.47 16.22 -17.97
N LEU A 84 2.29 16.09 -16.91
CA LEU A 84 1.88 16.32 -15.53
C LEU A 84 2.28 17.70 -14.99
N LYS A 85 3.19 18.41 -15.66
CA LYS A 85 3.74 19.70 -15.20
C LYS A 85 2.66 20.72 -14.87
N HIS A 86 1.62 20.80 -15.68
CA HIS A 86 0.56 21.82 -15.50
C HIS A 86 -0.39 21.51 -14.33
N PHE A 87 -0.39 20.28 -13.81
CA PHE A 87 -1.21 19.88 -12.65
C PHE A 87 -0.48 20.11 -11.32
N ILE A 88 0.83 20.33 -11.35
CA ILE A 88 1.65 20.53 -10.15
C ILE A 88 1.77 22.03 -9.91
N THR A 89 0.89 22.55 -9.05
CA THR A 89 0.76 23.99 -8.76
C THR A 89 1.52 24.43 -7.51
N HIS A 90 1.96 23.49 -6.69
CA HIS A 90 2.65 23.75 -5.43
C HIS A 90 4.14 23.38 -5.52
N PRO A 91 5.01 24.04 -4.74
CA PRO A 91 6.43 23.70 -4.71
C PRO A 91 6.64 22.23 -4.28
N PRO A 92 7.71 21.58 -4.77
CA PRO A 92 8.01 20.20 -4.41
C PRO A 92 8.24 20.07 -2.91
N VAL A 93 7.58 19.09 -2.30
CA VAL A 93 7.82 18.70 -0.92
C VAL A 93 8.86 17.58 -0.92
N LYS A 94 9.94 17.75 -0.15
CA LYS A 94 10.96 16.72 -0.01
C LYS A 94 10.37 15.51 0.71
N VAL A 95 10.40 14.35 0.04
CA VAL A 95 10.02 13.07 0.66
C VAL A 95 11.19 12.57 1.51
N SER A 96 10.98 12.45 2.82
CA SER A 96 12.00 11.97 3.77
C SER A 96 12.43 10.53 3.53
N GLN A 97 11.49 9.69 3.06
CA GLN A 97 11.70 8.27 2.78
C GLN A 97 11.27 7.94 1.34
N PRO A 98 12.14 8.15 0.33
CA PRO A 98 11.83 7.77 -1.04
C PRO A 98 11.76 6.24 -1.19
N PHE A 99 11.02 5.77 -2.20
CA PHE A 99 10.99 4.35 -2.54
C PHE A 99 12.40 3.84 -2.88
N PRO A 100 12.84 2.69 -2.36
CA PRO A 100 14.14 2.14 -2.70
C PRO A 100 14.27 1.86 -4.21
N GLU A 101 15.51 1.87 -4.69
CA GLU A 101 15.85 1.65 -6.10
C GLU A 101 15.91 0.15 -6.46
N GLY A 102 16.06 -0.14 -7.75
CA GLY A 102 16.24 -1.51 -8.28
C GLY A 102 14.95 -2.31 -8.48
N LYS A 103 13.82 -1.84 -7.94
CA LYS A 103 12.49 -2.45 -8.07
C LYS A 103 11.40 -1.39 -8.24
N THR A 104 10.24 -1.80 -8.76
CA THR A 104 9.10 -0.88 -8.92
C THR A 104 8.50 -0.50 -7.57
N VAL A 105 7.77 0.62 -7.52
CA VAL A 105 7.04 1.08 -6.31
C VAL A 105 6.09 0.02 -5.72
N TYR A 106 5.62 -0.94 -6.51
CA TYR A 106 4.72 -2.02 -6.09
C TYR A 106 5.42 -3.11 -5.26
N GLU A 107 6.76 -3.14 -5.26
CA GLU A 107 7.55 -4.13 -4.53
C GLU A 107 7.71 -3.80 -3.03
N TRP A 108 7.23 -2.63 -2.61
CA TRP A 108 7.50 -2.07 -1.29
C TRP A 108 6.22 -1.89 -0.46
N LEU A 109 6.32 -2.22 0.83
CA LEU A 109 5.37 -1.87 1.88
C LEU A 109 6.04 -0.88 2.83
N PHE A 110 5.31 0.10 3.33
CA PHE A 110 5.82 1.01 4.36
C PHE A 110 5.67 0.36 5.74
N ASP A 111 6.79 0.00 6.36
CA ASP A 111 6.85 -0.48 7.74
C ASP A 111 6.80 0.73 8.68
N LYS A 112 5.65 0.90 9.33
CA LYS A 112 5.37 1.99 10.27
C LYS A 112 6.32 1.97 11.46
N GLU A 113 6.51 0.81 12.08
CA GLU A 113 7.38 0.65 13.28
C GLU A 113 8.81 1.08 12.99
N ARG A 114 9.32 0.71 11.80
CA ARG A 114 10.69 1.06 11.38
C ARG A 114 10.78 2.38 10.62
N GLY A 115 9.64 2.98 10.25
CA GLY A 115 9.55 4.19 9.45
C GLY A 115 10.23 4.10 8.08
N LYS A 116 10.22 2.94 7.43
CA LYS A 116 10.92 2.70 6.15
C LYS A 116 10.20 1.74 5.22
N TRP A 117 10.58 1.77 3.95
CA TRP A 117 10.11 0.79 2.96
C TRP A 117 10.80 -0.57 3.15
N VAL A 118 10.01 -1.64 3.14
CA VAL A 118 10.46 -3.03 3.20
C VAL A 118 9.88 -3.81 2.03
N ALA A 119 10.58 -4.86 1.57
CA ALA A 119 10.03 -5.70 0.52
C ALA A 119 8.88 -6.56 1.08
N TRP A 120 7.87 -6.84 0.27
CA TRP A 120 6.72 -7.65 0.70
C TRP A 120 7.08 -9.00 1.31
N MET A 121 8.13 -9.66 0.81
CA MET A 121 8.52 -10.97 1.36
C MET A 121 9.20 -10.85 2.73
N ASP A 122 9.79 -9.69 3.04
CA ASP A 122 10.48 -9.47 4.32
C ASP A 122 9.47 -9.31 5.47
N THR A 123 8.19 -9.06 5.16
CA THR A 123 7.12 -8.92 6.17
C THR A 123 6.66 -10.26 6.74
N LEU A 124 6.97 -11.38 6.07
CA LEU A 124 6.52 -12.71 6.48
C LEU A 124 7.28 -13.30 7.68
N GLY A 125 8.29 -12.60 8.21
CA GLY A 125 8.99 -13.04 9.43
C GLY A 125 9.78 -14.36 9.28
N GLY A 126 10.17 -14.72 8.06
CA GLY A 126 10.75 -16.02 7.73
C GLY A 126 9.65 -17.07 7.48
N HIS A 127 9.78 -17.85 6.40
CA HIS A 127 8.80 -18.86 6.02
C HIS A 127 8.51 -19.80 7.19
N LYS A 128 7.28 -19.79 7.72
CA LYS A 128 6.78 -20.91 8.53
C LYS A 128 6.87 -22.17 7.64
N PRO A 129 7.53 -23.25 8.11
CA PRO A 129 7.50 -24.52 7.41
C PRO A 129 6.05 -24.92 7.15
N LEU A 130 5.79 -25.44 5.94
CA LEU A 130 4.49 -26.03 5.63
C LEU A 130 4.22 -27.14 6.65
N ASP A 131 3.04 -27.10 7.26
CA ASP A 131 2.59 -28.17 8.15
C ASP A 131 2.51 -29.47 7.35
N PRO A 132 3.29 -30.52 7.68
CA PRO A 132 3.27 -31.78 6.96
C PRO A 132 1.90 -32.49 6.99
N GLU A 133 1.02 -32.13 7.94
CA GLU A 133 -0.33 -32.68 8.07
C GLU A 133 -1.42 -31.86 7.36
N ALA A 134 -1.07 -30.70 6.79
CA ALA A 134 -2.04 -29.88 6.07
C ALA A 134 -2.56 -30.62 4.82
N GLU A 135 -3.89 -30.65 4.65
CA GLU A 135 -4.48 -31.13 3.41
C GLU A 135 -3.93 -30.33 2.22
N TYR A 136 -3.50 -31.01 1.15
CA TYR A 136 -2.94 -30.36 -0.05
C TYR A 136 -3.82 -29.26 -0.64
N THR A 137 -5.14 -29.34 -0.43
CA THR A 137 -6.14 -28.34 -0.84
C THR A 137 -6.10 -27.04 -0.03
N THR A 138 -5.46 -27.05 1.14
CA THR A 138 -5.35 -25.92 2.09
C THR A 138 -3.97 -25.26 2.09
N ILE A 139 -2.99 -25.87 1.43
CA ILE A 139 -1.64 -25.32 1.31
C ILE A 139 -1.66 -24.12 0.35
N ILE A 140 -1.61 -22.91 0.90
CA ILE A 140 -1.38 -21.68 0.16
C ILE A 140 0.09 -21.34 0.28
N VAL A 141 0.85 -21.53 -0.80
CA VAL A 141 2.25 -21.07 -0.84
C VAL A 141 2.24 -19.54 -0.87
N PRO A 142 2.84 -18.85 0.12
CA PRO A 142 2.86 -17.40 0.13
C PRO A 142 3.74 -16.90 -1.01
N THR A 143 3.11 -16.50 -2.10
CA THR A 143 3.73 -15.71 -3.16
C THR A 143 3.62 -14.23 -2.85
N VAL A 144 4.47 -13.43 -3.46
CA VAL A 144 4.43 -11.97 -3.35
C VAL A 144 3.03 -11.41 -3.59
N ASP A 145 2.31 -11.91 -4.61
CA ASP A 145 0.95 -11.48 -4.92
C ASP A 145 -0.05 -11.85 -3.83
N THR A 146 0.07 -13.06 -3.28
CA THR A 146 -0.78 -13.50 -2.16
C THR A 146 -0.62 -12.57 -0.96
N VAL A 147 0.62 -12.25 -0.58
CA VAL A 147 0.91 -11.36 0.56
C VAL A 147 0.34 -9.96 0.33
N ARG A 148 0.57 -9.38 -0.85
CA ARG A 148 0.07 -8.05 -1.23
C ARG A 148 -1.45 -7.96 -1.13
N TYR A 149 -2.12 -8.89 -1.80
CA TYR A 149 -3.57 -8.83 -1.94
C TYR A 149 -4.28 -9.19 -0.65
N SER A 150 -3.75 -10.15 0.12
CA SER A 150 -4.24 -10.41 1.48
C SER A 150 -4.08 -9.17 2.36
N TYR A 151 -2.91 -8.51 2.36
CA TYR A 151 -2.70 -7.29 3.15
C TYR A 151 -3.70 -6.18 2.79
N LEU A 152 -3.84 -5.87 1.49
CA LEU A 152 -4.76 -4.82 1.03
C LEU A 152 -6.22 -5.16 1.33
N LEU A 153 -6.59 -6.43 1.17
CA LEU A 153 -7.95 -6.88 1.43
C LEU A 153 -8.27 -6.80 2.93
N THR A 154 -7.40 -7.31 3.79
CA THR A 154 -7.56 -7.18 5.25
C THR A 154 -7.66 -5.71 5.64
N ALA A 155 -6.75 -4.86 5.18
CA ALA A 155 -6.75 -3.43 5.50
C ALA A 155 -8.01 -2.69 5.03
N LEU A 156 -8.73 -3.17 4.02
CA LEU A 156 -9.97 -2.52 3.57
C LEU A 156 -11.20 -3.13 4.23
N VAL A 157 -11.22 -4.46 4.42
CA VAL A 157 -12.35 -5.18 5.04
C VAL A 157 -12.47 -4.85 6.53
N THR A 158 -11.36 -4.76 7.27
CA THR A 158 -11.40 -4.43 8.71
C THR A 158 -11.92 -3.03 8.98
N HIS A 159 -11.82 -2.11 8.00
CA HIS A 159 -12.37 -0.75 8.08
C HIS A 159 -13.72 -0.63 7.36
N HIS A 160 -14.40 -1.75 7.08
CA HIS A 160 -15.72 -1.80 6.44
C HIS A 160 -15.79 -1.15 5.05
N MET A 161 -14.66 -1.12 4.33
CA MET A 161 -14.57 -0.51 3.01
C MET A 161 -14.91 -1.55 1.93
N HIS A 162 -15.88 -1.22 1.06
CA HIS A 162 -16.24 -2.09 -0.05
C HIS A 162 -15.14 -2.13 -1.11
N THR A 163 -14.67 -3.33 -1.45
CA THR A 163 -13.61 -3.57 -2.43
C THR A 163 -14.06 -4.52 -3.53
N LEU A 164 -13.54 -4.30 -4.74
CA LEU A 164 -13.74 -5.19 -5.88
C LEU A 164 -12.40 -5.78 -6.30
N PHE A 165 -12.27 -7.10 -6.21
CA PHE A 165 -11.06 -7.81 -6.63
C PHE A 165 -11.24 -8.44 -8.01
N VAL A 166 -10.62 -7.85 -9.04
CA VAL A 166 -10.69 -8.31 -10.42
C VAL A 166 -9.42 -9.05 -10.84
N GLY A 167 -9.57 -10.07 -11.69
CA GLY A 167 -8.45 -10.80 -12.28
C GLY A 167 -8.93 -12.02 -13.07
N PRO A 168 -8.09 -12.61 -13.93
CA PRO A 168 -8.47 -13.76 -14.75
C PRO A 168 -8.87 -14.98 -13.90
N THR A 169 -9.74 -15.85 -14.44
CA THR A 169 -10.21 -17.07 -13.73
C THR A 169 -9.02 -17.98 -13.41
N GLY A 170 -8.99 -18.55 -12.20
CA GLY A 170 -7.92 -19.48 -11.77
C GLY A 170 -6.76 -18.86 -10.97
N THR A 171 -6.76 -17.55 -10.69
CA THR A 171 -5.69 -16.87 -9.94
C THR A 171 -5.86 -16.84 -8.41
N GLY A 172 -6.64 -17.77 -7.84
CA GLY A 172 -6.78 -17.87 -6.37
C GLY A 172 -7.59 -16.76 -5.70
N LYS A 173 -8.29 -15.89 -6.44
CA LYS A 173 -9.08 -14.76 -5.89
C LYS A 173 -10.00 -15.12 -4.73
N THR A 174 -10.75 -16.21 -4.85
CA THR A 174 -11.66 -16.71 -3.79
C THR A 174 -10.90 -17.22 -2.56
N VAL A 175 -9.67 -17.71 -2.75
CA VAL A 175 -8.81 -18.17 -1.67
C VAL A 175 -8.32 -16.99 -0.84
N TYR A 176 -7.90 -15.89 -1.48
CA TYR A 176 -7.51 -14.65 -0.77
C TYR A 176 -8.67 -14.09 0.06
N ILE A 177 -9.89 -14.09 -0.49
CA ILE A 177 -11.08 -13.58 0.21
C ILE A 177 -11.46 -14.43 1.41
N LYS A 178 -11.31 -15.76 1.34
CA LYS A 178 -11.60 -16.65 2.47
C LYS A 178 -10.54 -16.55 3.59
N ALA A 179 -9.35 -16.04 3.28
CA ALA A 179 -8.24 -15.96 4.20
C ALA A 179 -8.07 -14.56 4.85
N ALA A 180 -8.80 -13.55 4.36
CA ALA A 180 -8.83 -12.19 4.89
C ALA A 180 -9.94 -12.03 5.94
#